data_AF-A0A0D7B5Y1-F1
#
_entry.id   AF-A0A0D7B5Y1-F1
#
_cell.length_a   1.000
_cell.length_b   1.000
_cell.length_c   1.000
_cell.angle_alpha   90.00
_cell.angle_beta   90.00
_cell.angle_gamma   90.00
#
_symmetry.space_group_name_H-M   'P 1'
#
loop_
_entity.id
_entity.type
_entity.pdbx_description
1 polymer ?
#
loop_
_entity_poly.entity_id
_entity_poly.type
_entity_poly.pdbx_seq_one_letter_code
_entity_poly.pdbx_strand_id
1 'polypeptide(L)'
;MCHNIIDGRYHRECGHFYAMATRKQDCLKDNCLFSTRHEHPTGCRSPSCIRVMSLPVRNPIRISPTKCSACRDIFGRITQPPTFERNGQSN
;
A
#
# COMPACT_ATOMS: atom_id res chain seq x y z
N MET A 1 7.92 -7.09 -17.08
CA MET A 1 6.52 -7.56 -17.11
C MET A 1 5.67 -6.41 -16.56
N CYS A 2 4.36 -6.40 -16.76
CA CYS A 2 3.53 -5.37 -16.10
C CYS A 2 3.65 -5.51 -14.58
N HIS A 3 3.61 -4.41 -13.84
CA HIS A 3 3.53 -4.43 -12.36
C HIS A 3 2.51 -3.43 -11.86
N ASN A 4 2.10 -3.63 -10.60
CA ASN A 4 1.27 -2.67 -9.90
C ASN A 4 2.18 -1.69 -9.15
N ILE A 5 2.03 -0.40 -9.41
CA ILE A 5 2.63 0.67 -8.63
C ILE A 5 1.64 1.08 -7.55
N ILE A 6 2.05 0.94 -6.30
CA ILE A 6 1.30 1.39 -5.14
C ILE A 6 1.83 2.78 -4.79
N ASP A 7 1.09 3.81 -5.15
CA ASP A 7 1.39 5.17 -4.74
C ASP A 7 0.95 5.40 -3.31
N GLY A 8 1.77 6.13 -2.55
CA GLY A 8 1.45 6.40 -1.17
C GLY A 8 2.21 7.55 -0.54
N ARG A 9 1.91 7.74 0.74
CA ARG A 9 2.63 8.66 1.64
C ARG A 9 3.59 7.88 2.51
N TYR A 10 4.85 8.31 2.54
CA TYR A 10 5.87 7.76 3.44
C TYR A 10 6.18 8.74 4.57
N HIS A 11 6.11 8.27 5.81
CA HIS A 11 6.46 9.03 7.00
C HIS A 11 7.88 8.71 7.42
N ARG A 12 8.80 9.69 7.31
CA ARG A 12 10.24 9.45 7.55
C ARG A 12 10.54 9.07 9.01
N GLU A 13 9.89 9.74 9.95
CA GLU A 13 10.15 9.57 11.39
C GLU A 13 9.73 8.21 11.97
N CYS A 14 8.83 7.49 11.30
CA CYS A 14 8.36 6.18 11.77
C CYS A 14 8.48 5.06 10.73
N GLY A 15 9.00 5.36 9.53
CA GLY A 15 9.17 4.38 8.45
C GLY A 15 7.86 3.81 7.88
N HIS A 16 6.71 4.41 8.19
CA HIS A 16 5.41 3.89 7.75
C HIS A 16 5.04 4.38 6.35
N PHE A 17 4.56 3.45 5.53
CA PHE A 17 4.02 3.72 4.19
C PHE A 17 2.50 3.52 4.19
N TYR A 18 1.77 4.57 3.82
CA TYR A 18 0.32 4.52 3.62
C TYR A 18 0.01 4.50 2.13
N ALA A 19 -0.57 3.40 1.66
CA ALA A 19 -1.08 3.28 0.30
C ALA A 19 -2.25 4.27 0.08
N MET A 20 -2.22 4.98 -1.05
CA MET A 20 -3.24 5.95 -1.44
C MET A 20 -3.93 5.55 -2.75
N ALA A 21 -3.15 5.09 -3.72
CA ALA A 21 -3.66 4.65 -5.02
C ALA A 21 -2.83 3.47 -5.53
N THR A 22 -3.44 2.62 -6.36
CA THR A 22 -2.72 1.57 -7.08
C THR A 22 -2.97 1.74 -8.56
N ARG A 23 -1.90 1.75 -9.36
CA ARG A 23 -2.00 1.83 -10.82
C ARG A 23 -1.23 0.69 -11.48
N LYS A 24 -1.76 0.15 -12.58
CA LYS A 24 -1.02 -0.79 -13.42
C LYS A 24 -0.02 -0.01 -14.28
N GLN A 25 1.25 -0.37 -14.22
CA GLN A 25 2.23 0.07 -15.20
C GLN A 25 2.35 -0.98 -16.31
N ASP A 26 2.06 -0.54 -17.54
CA ASP A 26 2.19 -1.37 -18.72
C ASP A 26 3.67 -1.57 -19.07
N CYS A 27 4.06 -2.80 -19.43
CA CYS A 27 5.40 -3.10 -19.90
C CYS A 27 5.59 -2.99 -21.42
N LEU A 28 4.51 -2.71 -22.17
CA LEU A 28 4.50 -2.49 -23.62
C LEU A 28 5.09 -3.65 -24.43
N LYS A 29 4.94 -4.88 -23.94
CA LYS A 29 5.43 -6.10 -24.61
C LYS A 29 4.29 -6.83 -25.32
N ASP A 30 4.52 -7.25 -26.55
CA ASP A 30 3.63 -8.06 -27.39
C ASP A 30 3.28 -9.42 -26.75
N ASN A 31 4.25 -10.02 -26.08
CA ASN A 31 4.12 -11.31 -25.41
C ASN A 31 3.58 -11.21 -23.97
N CYS A 32 2.94 -10.10 -23.57
CA CYS A 32 2.41 -9.94 -22.22
C CYS A 32 0.89 -9.81 -22.20
N LEU A 33 0.20 -10.75 -21.54
CA LEU A 33 -1.27 -10.76 -21.45
C LEU A 33 -1.87 -9.52 -20.76
N PHE A 34 -1.09 -8.86 -19.91
CA PHE A 34 -1.54 -7.67 -19.17
C PHE A 34 -1.22 -6.36 -19.90
N SER A 35 -0.44 -6.42 -20.99
CA SER A 35 -0.07 -5.26 -21.77
C SER A 35 -1.18 -4.89 -22.74
N THR A 36 -1.35 -3.60 -22.97
CA THR A 36 -2.24 -3.07 -24.01
C THR A 36 -1.76 -3.40 -25.43
N ARG A 37 -0.49 -3.79 -25.59
CA ARG A 37 0.11 -4.18 -26.87
C ARG A 37 0.10 -5.69 -27.12
N HIS A 38 -0.66 -6.46 -26.34
CA HIS A 38 -0.73 -7.89 -26.56
C HIS A 38 -1.23 -8.21 -27.97
N GLU A 39 -0.44 -8.96 -28.74
CA GLU A 39 -0.72 -9.20 -30.16
C GLU A 39 -1.79 -10.28 -30.38
N HIS A 40 -1.91 -11.25 -29.47
CA HIS A 40 -2.82 -12.37 -29.67
C HIS A 40 -4.27 -12.02 -29.28
N PRO A 41 -5.26 -12.69 -29.88
CA PRO A 41 -6.67 -12.52 -29.55
C PRO A 41 -6.99 -12.90 -28.09
N THR A 42 -8.16 -12.46 -27.62
CA THR A 42 -8.68 -12.77 -26.29
C THR A 42 -8.64 -14.28 -26.01
N GLY A 43 -8.12 -14.67 -24.86
CA GLY A 43 -7.97 -16.08 -24.49
C GLY A 43 -6.67 -16.74 -24.96
N CYS A 44 -5.63 -15.96 -25.25
CA CYS A 44 -4.31 -16.48 -25.62
C CYS A 44 -3.79 -17.54 -24.64
N ARG A 45 -3.49 -18.72 -25.18
CA ARG A 45 -2.91 -19.86 -24.47
C ARG A 45 -1.48 -20.18 -24.92
N SER A 46 -0.82 -19.27 -25.63
CA SER A 46 0.58 -19.46 -26.01
C SER A 46 1.47 -19.62 -24.75
N PRO A 47 2.38 -20.59 -24.72
CA PRO A 47 3.32 -20.76 -23.60
C PRO A 47 4.42 -19.67 -23.60
N SER A 48 4.65 -18.98 -24.72
CA SER A 48 5.63 -17.89 -24.82
C SER A 48 5.14 -16.58 -24.18
N CYS A 49 3.84 -16.51 -23.84
CA CYS A 49 3.24 -15.33 -23.26
C CYS A 49 3.43 -15.26 -21.74
N ILE A 50 3.82 -14.09 -21.27
CA ILE A 50 3.89 -13.73 -19.86
C ILE A 50 2.46 -13.68 -19.29
N ARG A 51 2.18 -14.58 -18.33
CA ARG A 51 0.86 -14.72 -17.67
C ARG A 51 0.82 -14.28 -16.22
N VAL A 52 1.93 -13.80 -15.69
CA VAL A 52 1.98 -13.23 -14.34
C VAL A 52 2.47 -11.80 -14.39
N MET A 53 2.04 -10.98 -13.43
CA MET A 53 2.58 -9.65 -13.23
C MET A 53 3.84 -9.74 -12.36
N SER A 54 4.72 -8.76 -12.47
CA SER A 54 5.81 -8.57 -11.52
C SER A 54 5.28 -8.11 -10.16
N LEU A 55 6.10 -8.27 -9.12
CA LEU A 55 5.74 -7.88 -7.75
C LEU A 55 5.34 -6.40 -7.67
N PRO A 56 4.36 -6.04 -6.81
CA PRO A 56 3.99 -4.65 -6.60
C PRO A 56 5.16 -3.82 -6.07
N VAL A 57 5.31 -2.61 -6.60
CA VAL A 57 6.35 -1.66 -6.18
C VAL A 57 5.70 -0.52 -5.40
N ARG A 58 6.28 -0.19 -4.24
CA ARG A 58 5.85 0.98 -3.45
C ARG A 58 6.51 2.23 -3.99
N ASN A 59 5.70 3.22 -4.34
CA ASN A 59 6.15 4.52 -4.85
C ASN A 59 5.71 5.64 -3.88
N PRO A 60 6.61 6.20 -3.07
CA PRO A 60 6.28 7.29 -2.18
C PRO A 60 6.15 8.61 -2.97
N ILE A 61 4.93 8.90 -3.44
CA ILE A 61 4.61 10.17 -4.13
C ILE A 61 4.53 11.36 -3.17
N ARG A 62 4.35 11.10 -1.87
CA ARG A 62 4.34 12.11 -0.82
C ARG A 62 5.24 11.67 0.32
N ILE A 63 6.06 12.58 0.81
CA ILE A 63 6.95 12.33 1.94
C ILE A 63 6.53 13.27 3.07
N SER A 64 6.23 12.71 4.25
CA SER A 64 5.91 13.47 5.46
C SER A 64 7.13 13.48 6.39
N PRO A 65 7.58 14.65 6.87
CA PRO A 65 8.65 14.74 7.87
C PRO A 65 8.15 14.44 9.29
N THR A 66 6.87 14.11 9.47
CA THR A 66 6.24 13.84 10.77
C THR A 66 5.89 12.37 10.92
N LYS A 67 5.79 11.90 12.17
CA LYS A 67 5.22 10.58 12.50
C LYS A 67 3.79 10.47 11.98
N CYS A 68 3.36 9.26 11.63
CA CYS A 68 1.98 9.03 11.24
C CYS A 68 1.02 9.18 12.43
N SER A 69 -0.29 9.35 12.14
CA SER A 69 -1.32 9.46 13.17
C SER A 69 -1.32 8.26 14.12
N ALA A 70 -1.21 7.04 13.58
CA ALA A 70 -1.16 5.84 14.40
C ALA A 70 0.01 5.85 15.41
N CYS A 71 1.21 6.29 14.99
CA CYS A 71 2.32 6.45 15.91
C CYS A 71 2.07 7.56 16.93
N ARG A 72 1.50 8.68 16.51
CA ARG A 72 1.17 9.80 17.41
C ARG A 72 0.17 9.40 18.49
N ASP A 73 -0.84 8.62 18.11
CA ASP A 73 -1.91 8.20 19.00
C ASP A 73 -1.43 7.15 20.02
N ILE A 74 -0.45 6.31 19.67
CA ILE A 74 0.22 5.41 20.62
C ILE A 74 0.92 6.22 21.73
N PHE A 75 1.65 7.28 21.38
CA PHE A 75 2.28 8.13 22.40
C PHE A 75 1.24 8.83 23.29
N GLY A 76 0.10 9.24 22.72
CA GLY A 76 -0.98 9.87 23.49
C GLY A 76 -1.72 8.93 24.46
N ARG A 77 -1.70 7.61 24.22
CA ARG A 77 -2.30 6.62 25.13
C ARG A 77 -1.43 6.29 26.34
N ILE A 78 -0.11 6.43 26.23
CA ILE A 78 0.82 6.17 27.35
C ILE A 78 0.71 7.28 28.41
N THR A 79 0.24 8.48 28.05
CA THR A 79 0.06 9.60 28.98
C THR A 79 -1.32 9.65 29.63
N GLN A 80 -2.21 8.69 29.37
CA GLN A 80 -3.46 8.59 30.13
C GLN A 80 -3.16 7.87 31.45
N PRO A 81 -3.28 8.53 32.62
CA PRO A 81 -3.32 7.80 33.87
C PRO A 81 -4.50 6.82 33.82
N PRO A 82 -4.37 5.60 34.37
CA PRO A 82 -5.49 4.68 34.42
C PRO A 82 -6.64 5.35 35.17
N THR A 83 -7.77 5.56 34.50
CA THR A 83 -9.01 5.98 35.14
C THR A 83 -9.47 4.84 36.03
N PHE A 84 -9.07 4.88 37.30
CA PHE A 84 -9.62 4.02 38.34
C PHE A 84 -11.06 4.50 38.60
N GLU A 85 -12.01 3.91 37.87
CA GLU A 85 -13.45 4.05 38.14
C GLU A 85 -13.72 3.50 39.55
N ARG A 86 -13.70 4.39 40.54
CA ARG A 86 -14.11 4.10 41.90
C ARG A 86 -15.63 4.15 41.90
N ASN A 87 -16.26 3.01 41.63
CA ASN A 87 -17.69 2.82 41.79
C ASN A 87 -18.10 3.28 43.20
N GLY A 88 -18.87 4.37 43.24
CA GLY A 88 -19.58 4.78 44.44
C GLY A 88 -20.71 3.80 44.70
N GLN A 89 -20.61 3.03 45.77
CA GLN A 89 -21.76 2.38 46.39
C GLN A 89 -21.92 2.95 47.79
N SER A 90 -22.87 3.88 47.86
CA SER A 90 -23.54 4.38 49.05
C SER A 90 -24.21 3.22 49.77
N ASN A 91 -24.06 3.17 51.09
CA ASN A 91 -24.98 2.48 52.00
C ASN A 91 -25.30 3.43 53.14
#